data_AF-A0A7D5MPV4-F1
#
_entry.id   AF-A0A7D5MPV4-F1
#
_cell.length_a   1.000
_cell.length_b   1.000
_cell.length_c   1.000
_cell.angle_alpha   90.00
_cell.angle_beta   90.00
_cell.angle_gamma   90.00
#
_symmetry.space_group_name_H-M   'P 1'
#
loop_
_entity.id
_entity.type
_entity.pdbx_description
1 polymer ?
#
loop_
_entity_poly.entity_id
_entity_poly.type
_entity_poly.pdbx_seq_one_letter_code
_entity_poly.pdbx_strand_id
1 'polypeptide(L)'
;MGRLLRMGSRGHQDDLSKTVQRHPNPLLWICGRLDPTFKEAAKEIHFSHPLSRLEIVEGAAHRVPWEQPEKFLKIIQSFMSEVSLCL
;
A
#
# COMPACT_ATOMS: atom_id res chain seq x y z
N MET A 1 11.96 16.27 0.93
CA MET A 1 11.00 15.26 1.40
C MET A 1 11.53 14.32 2.49
N GLY A 2 12.79 13.85 2.46
CA GLY A 2 13.25 12.80 3.39
C GLY A 2 13.56 13.18 4.87
N ARG A 3 13.57 14.45 5.27
CA ARG A 3 13.98 14.86 6.64
C ARG A 3 12.84 14.80 7.66
N LEU A 4 11.62 15.17 7.26
CA LEU A 4 10.46 15.16 8.17
C LEU A 4 10.03 13.74 8.55
N LEU A 5 10.06 12.80 7.60
CA LEU A 5 9.73 11.40 7.86
C LEU A 5 10.75 10.71 8.78
N ARG A 6 12.05 11.03 8.64
CA ARG A 6 13.14 10.50 9.48
C ARG A 6 13.18 11.07 10.91
N MET A 7 12.68 12.29 11.12
CA MET A 7 12.57 12.87 12.47
C MET A 7 11.19 12.65 13.12
N GLY A 8 10.19 12.24 12.32
CA GLY A 8 8.83 11.92 12.77
C GLY A 8 8.52 10.43 12.67
N SER A 9 7.46 10.08 11.93
CA SER A 9 6.85 8.74 11.93
C SER A 9 7.77 7.54 11.59
N ARG A 10 8.86 7.73 10.82
CA ARG A 10 9.82 6.63 10.54
C ARG A 10 10.99 6.60 11.53
N GLY A 11 11.30 7.71 12.22
CA GLY A 11 12.44 7.78 13.13
C GLY A 11 13.73 7.18 12.54
N HIS A 12 14.33 6.25 13.29
CA HIS A 12 15.52 5.48 12.90
C HIS A 12 15.20 4.10 12.28
N GLN A 13 13.98 3.88 11.77
CA GLN A 13 13.64 2.61 11.14
C GLN A 13 14.46 2.36 9.88
N ASP A 14 14.89 1.11 9.72
CA ASP A 14 15.57 0.63 8.52
C ASP A 14 14.72 0.83 7.27
N ASP A 15 15.40 1.04 6.15
CA ASP A 15 14.74 1.07 4.85
C ASP A 15 14.39 -0.35 4.38
N LEU A 16 13.14 -0.74 4.60
CA LEU A 16 12.63 -2.06 4.21
C LEU A 16 12.19 -2.14 2.74
N SER A 17 12.40 -1.10 1.92
CA SER A 17 11.93 -1.07 0.52
C SER A 17 12.38 -2.30 -0.27
N LYS A 18 13.66 -2.69 -0.18
CA LYS A 18 14.20 -3.89 -0.86
C LYS A 18 13.65 -5.21 -0.31
N THR A 19 13.22 -5.23 0.94
CA THR A 19 12.60 -6.41 1.57
C THR A 19 11.17 -6.56 1.08
N VAL A 20 10.41 -5.47 1.04
CA VAL A 20 9.05 -5.43 0.49
C VAL A 20 9.04 -5.82 -1.00
N GLN A 21 9.97 -5.29 -1.78
CA GLN A 21 10.06 -5.59 -3.23
C GLN A 21 10.30 -7.08 -3.52
N ARG A 22 11.01 -7.80 -2.64
CA ARG A 22 11.37 -9.22 -2.81
C ARG A 22 10.49 -10.18 -2.02
N HIS A 23 9.41 -9.67 -1.41
CA HIS A 23 8.58 -10.49 -0.53
C HIS A 23 7.88 -11.59 -1.34
N PRO A 24 7.93 -12.86 -0.90
CA PRO A 24 7.39 -13.97 -1.68
C PRO A 24 5.87 -14.09 -1.61
N ASN A 25 5.22 -13.51 -0.60
CA ASN A 25 3.76 -13.57 -0.49
C ASN A 25 3.10 -12.40 -1.25
N PRO A 26 1.85 -12.58 -1.74
CA PRO A 26 1.03 -11.50 -2.26
C PRO A 26 0.95 -10.31 -1.29
N LEU A 27 1.15 -9.11 -1.80
CA LEU A 27 1.05 -7.86 -1.07
C LEU A 27 0.02 -6.94 -1.73
N LEU A 28 -0.99 -6.55 -0.95
CA LEU A 28 -1.93 -5.51 -1.34
C LEU A 28 -1.53 -4.21 -0.66
N TRP A 29 -1.17 -3.21 -1.46
CA TRP A 29 -0.89 -1.85 -0.97
C TRP A 29 -2.06 -0.94 -1.31
N ILE A 30 -2.60 -0.20 -0.35
CA ILE A 30 -3.76 0.67 -0.55
C ILE A 30 -3.40 2.09 -0.09
N CYS A 31 -3.60 3.10 -0.95
CA CYS A 31 -3.44 4.50 -0.57
C CYS A 31 -4.56 5.37 -1.15
N GLY A 32 -4.94 6.45 -0.46
CA GLY A 32 -5.89 7.41 -0.99
C GLY A 32 -5.23 8.35 -2.00
N ARG A 33 -5.96 8.72 -3.06
CA ARG A 33 -5.46 9.64 -4.11
C ARG A 33 -5.02 10.99 -3.56
N LEU A 34 -5.70 11.47 -2.51
CA LEU A 34 -5.51 12.79 -1.91
C LEU A 34 -4.35 12.83 -0.90
N ASP A 35 -3.65 11.70 -0.68
CA ASP A 35 -2.44 11.64 0.14
C ASP A 35 -1.18 11.71 -0.75
N PRO A 36 -0.60 12.90 -0.98
CA PRO A 36 0.54 13.05 -1.89
C PRO A 36 1.78 12.30 -1.40
N THR A 37 1.99 12.23 -0.08
CA THR A 37 3.17 11.59 0.53
C THR A 37 3.19 10.10 0.22
N PHE A 38 2.05 9.42 0.43
CA PHE A 38 1.98 7.98 0.24
C PHE A 38 1.70 7.59 -1.21
N LYS A 39 1.04 8.44 -2.00
CA LYS A 39 0.86 8.23 -3.43
C LYS A 39 2.19 8.17 -4.18
N GLU A 40 3.14 9.06 -3.85
CA GLU A 40 4.47 9.04 -4.46
C GLU A 40 5.24 7.80 -4.05
N ALA A 41 5.29 7.51 -2.74
CA ALA A 41 5.94 6.31 -2.22
C ALA A 41 5.36 5.03 -2.84
N ALA A 42 4.04 4.95 -3.01
CA ALA A 42 3.37 3.78 -3.56
C ALA A 42 3.72 3.53 -5.03
N LYS A 43 3.88 4.57 -5.84
CA LYS A 43 4.28 4.44 -7.26
C LYS A 43 5.69 3.90 -7.44
N GLU A 44 6.56 4.10 -6.46
CA GLU A 44 7.95 3.62 -6.47
C GLU A 44 8.05 2.15 -6.01
N ILE A 45 6.96 1.53 -5.55
CA ILE A 45 6.98 0.14 -5.13
C ILE A 45 6.92 -0.77 -6.36
N HIS A 46 7.88 -1.70 -6.42
CA HIS A 46 7.94 -2.73 -7.45
C HIS A 46 7.86 -4.09 -6.76
N PHE A 47 6.76 -4.81 -6.95
CA PHE A 47 6.55 -6.09 -6.30
C PHE A 47 7.11 -7.25 -7.15
N SER A 48 7.73 -8.24 -6.50
CA SER A 48 8.18 -9.46 -7.18
C SER A 48 7.06 -10.48 -7.40
N HIS A 49 6.05 -10.52 -6.52
CA HIS A 49 4.98 -11.51 -6.60
C HIS A 49 3.86 -11.03 -7.55
N PRO A 50 3.37 -11.86 -8.49
CA PRO A 50 2.44 -11.44 -9.55
C PRO A 50 1.06 -11.01 -9.05
N LEU A 51 0.61 -11.53 -7.90
CA LEU A 51 -0.64 -11.11 -7.27
C LEU A 51 -0.51 -9.82 -6.45
N SER A 52 0.71 -9.34 -6.22
CA SER A 52 0.91 -8.10 -5.47
C SER A 52 0.54 -6.89 -6.32
N ARG A 53 -0.19 -5.95 -5.73
CA ARG A 53 -0.62 -4.74 -6.46
C ARG A 53 -0.84 -3.54 -5.55
N LEU A 54 -0.88 -2.38 -6.19
CA LEU A 54 -1.21 -1.09 -5.61
C LEU A 54 -2.64 -0.68 -6.03
N GLU A 55 -3.46 -0.34 -5.04
CA GLU A 55 -4.79 0.24 -5.22
C GLU A 55 -4.77 1.71 -4.77
N ILE A 56 -5.09 2.62 -5.70
CA ILE A 56 -5.23 4.06 -5.40
C ILE A 56 -6.71 4.41 -5.33
N VAL A 57 -7.19 4.78 -4.13
CA VAL A 57 -8.61 5.01 -3.88
C VAL A 57 -8.96 6.48 -4.07
N GLU A 58 -9.82 6.75 -5.05
CA GLU A 58 -10.38 8.08 -5.31
C GLU A 58 -11.31 8.53 -4.18
N GLY A 59 -11.19 9.81 -3.80
CA GLY A 59 -12.00 10.42 -2.74
C GLY A 59 -11.56 10.07 -1.32
N ALA A 60 -10.33 9.57 -1.13
CA ALA A 60 -9.72 9.34 0.18
C ALA A 60 -8.32 9.99 0.25
N ALA A 61 -7.93 10.42 1.45
CA ALA A 61 -6.58 10.77 1.82
C ALA A 61 -5.93 9.62 2.61
N HIS A 62 -5.54 9.87 3.85
CA HIS A 62 -4.69 8.94 4.62
C HIS A 62 -5.46 7.75 5.20
N ARG A 63 -6.75 7.90 5.49
CA ARG A 63 -7.56 6.93 6.23
C ARG A 63 -8.61 6.30 5.33
N VAL A 64 -8.16 5.68 4.24
CA VAL A 64 -9.02 4.99 3.25
C VAL A 64 -10.14 4.13 3.88
N PRO A 65 -9.91 3.31 4.94
CA PRO A 65 -10.97 2.52 5.52
C PRO A 65 -12.11 3.34 6.16
N TRP A 66 -11.84 4.57 6.60
CA TRP A 66 -12.84 5.48 7.19
C TRP A 66 -13.44 6.42 6.16
N GLU A 67 -12.64 6.86 5.18
CA GLU A 67 -13.06 7.83 4.17
C GLU A 67 -13.86 7.19 3.03
N GLN A 68 -13.52 5.95 2.66
CA GLN A 68 -14.14 5.20 1.56
C GLN A 68 -14.37 3.73 1.97
N PRO A 69 -15.18 3.47 3.02
CA PRO A 69 -15.30 2.14 3.65
C PRO A 69 -15.77 1.05 2.67
N GLU A 70 -16.74 1.36 1.82
CA GLU A 70 -17.26 0.40 0.84
C GLU A 70 -16.23 0.02 -0.23
N LYS A 71 -15.47 1.00 -0.73
CA LYS A 71 -14.40 0.74 -1.71
C LYS A 71 -13.29 -0.08 -1.08
N PHE A 72 -12.90 0.28 0.14
CA PHE A 72 -11.90 -0.45 0.90
C PHE A 72 -12.30 -1.92 1.08
N LEU A 73 -13.52 -2.20 1.54
CA LEU A 73 -14.01 -3.56 1.73
C LEU A 73 -14.04 -4.36 0.42
N LYS A 74 -14.51 -3.76 -0.68
CA LYS A 74 -14.51 -4.41 -2.00
C LYS A 74 -13.10 -4.79 -2.46
N ILE A 75 -12.13 -3.89 -2.28
CA ILE A 75 -10.73 -4.14 -2.60
C ILE A 75 -10.17 -5.32 -1.80
N ILE A 76 -10.41 -5.34 -0.48
CA ILE A 76 -9.96 -6.45 0.39
C ILE A 76 -10.60 -7.78 -0.03
N GLN A 77 -11.91 -7.80 -0.26
CA GLN A 77 -12.62 -9.01 -0.68
C GLN A 77 -12.12 -9.55 -2.03
N SER A 78 -11.89 -8.66 -3.00
CA SER A 78 -11.32 -9.03 -4.31
C SER A 78 -9.95 -9.69 -4.13
N PHE A 79 -9.05 -9.04 -3.40
CA PHE A 79 -7.71 -9.54 -3.18
C PHE A 79 -7.70 -10.88 -2.43
N MET A 80 -8.50 -11.00 -1.37
CA MET A 80 -8.59 -12.25 -0.60
C MET A 80 -9.13 -13.40 -1.46
N SER A 81 -10.08 -13.12 -2.35
CA SER A 81 -10.62 -14.13 -3.27
C SER A 81 -9.55 -14.60 -4.26
N GLU A 82 -8.79 -13.67 -4.85
CA GLU A 82 -7.71 -14.00 -5.78
C GLU A 82 -6.58 -14.81 -5.12
N VAL A 83 -6.19 -14.44 -3.90
CA VAL A 83 -5.15 -15.16 -3.16
C VAL A 83 -5.63 -16.55 -2.72
N SER A 84 -6.89 -16.68 -2.31
CA SER A 84 -7.46 -17.97 -1.88
C SER A 84 -7.63 -18.97 -3.02
N LEU A 85 -7.68 -18.52 -4.27
CA LEU A 85 -7.76 -19.37 -5.46
C LEU A 85 -6.38 -19.91 -5.91
N CYS A 86 -5.29 -19.36 -5.36
CA CYS A 86 -3.92 -19.76 -5.70
C CYS A 86 -3.22 -20.59 -4.60
N LEU A 87 -3.88 -20.83 -3.47
CA LEU A 87 -3.44 -21.72 -2.38
C LEU A 87 -4.19 -23.06 -2.46
#